data_AF-A0A812HVG7-F1
#
_entry.id   AF-A0A812HVG7-F1
#
_cell.length_a   1.000
_cell.length_b   1.000
_cell.length_c   1.000
_cell.angle_alpha   90.00
_cell.angle_beta   90.00
_cell.angle_gamma   90.00
#
_symmetry.space_group_name_H-M   'P 1'
#
loop_
_entity.id
_entity.type
_entity.pdbx_description
1 polymer ?
#
loop_
_entity_poly.entity_id
_entity_poly.type
_entity_poly.pdbx_seq_one_letter_code
_entity_poly.pdbx_strand_id
1 'polypeptide(L)'
;MEMLAWFSEDMEDDLHTAGVTNELVTSWARKEARAWNESHMPEQRNCLRSHRKAILEFMEALARVTGLSVPGWQVAILLWDAFCRTGIFASKSDLEAQKELPAAVAALVLLLRKDECSCTAPRAAELAHFTTRFYRRFFARSTSATEETNDEGPQEPVPSVMAEQIHQQERQLLEALDWQMHRPCAATWIDTLCKRLNIITSKKFTQQVQWVCQQSVATSQALVHLMPSSFEMQPKQMANGLICLMCVIARILPLEVLRSTKVTSSEWQKLFCDALSSGLPSSELADDKLPWFLQCLTAATCCSREVLQADSLKLAQMMKLIKPNAPKAQSAEPVKAKEMSSRTVRI
;
A
#
# COMPACT_ATOMS: atom_id res chain seq x y z
N MET A 1 15.63 9.35 26.97
CA MET A 1 17.05 9.02 26.70
C MET A 1 17.50 7.75 27.43
N GLU A 2 16.66 7.11 28.27
CA GLU A 2 16.97 5.86 28.99
C GLU A 2 16.79 4.56 28.17
N MET A 3 16.27 4.62 26.94
CA MET A 3 16.05 3.43 26.11
C MET A 3 17.35 2.79 25.57
N LEU A 4 18.49 3.50 25.64
CA LEU A 4 19.78 3.05 25.09
C LEU A 4 20.50 2.04 26.00
N ALA A 5 20.16 1.95 27.29
CA ALA A 5 20.83 1.02 28.21
C ALA A 5 20.43 -0.46 28.02
N TRP A 6 19.54 -0.74 27.06
CA TRP A 6 18.97 -2.08 26.83
C TRP A 6 19.55 -2.79 25.60
N PHE A 7 20.30 -2.10 24.75
CA PHE A 7 20.90 -2.72 23.59
C PHE A 7 22.25 -3.33 23.97
N SER A 8 22.36 -4.66 23.88
CA SER A 8 23.67 -5.32 23.88
C SER A 8 24.39 -4.97 22.57
N GLU A 9 25.71 -4.88 22.60
CA GLU A 9 26.53 -4.66 21.40
C GLU A 9 26.19 -5.69 20.32
N ASP A 10 26.01 -6.96 20.70
CA ASP A 10 25.58 -8.05 19.81
C ASP A 10 24.27 -7.75 19.05
N MET A 11 23.32 -7.06 19.70
CA MET A 11 22.04 -6.75 19.06
C MET A 11 22.17 -5.62 18.04
N GLU A 12 23.05 -4.64 18.29
CA GLU A 12 23.34 -3.59 17.30
C GLU A 12 24.04 -4.18 16.08
N ASP A 13 24.97 -5.11 16.28
CA ASP A 13 25.65 -5.85 15.21
C ASP A 13 24.67 -6.71 14.39
N ASP A 14 23.72 -7.37 15.05
CA ASP A 14 22.65 -8.12 14.35
C ASP A 14 21.75 -7.19 13.52
N LEU A 15 21.38 -6.03 14.05
CA LEU A 15 20.60 -5.02 13.32
C LEU A 15 21.38 -4.46 12.13
N HIS A 16 22.68 -4.25 12.27
CA HIS A 16 23.58 -3.80 11.21
C HIS A 16 23.71 -4.86 10.11
N THR A 17 23.96 -6.11 10.49
CA THR A 17 24.08 -7.25 9.58
C THR A 17 22.79 -7.47 8.79
N ALA A 18 21.64 -7.28 9.42
CA ALA A 18 20.34 -7.36 8.76
C ALA A 18 19.96 -6.10 7.95
N GLY A 19 20.77 -5.05 7.99
CA GLY A 19 20.52 -3.79 7.27
C GLY A 19 19.30 -3.02 7.78
N VAL A 20 18.93 -3.18 9.06
CA VAL A 20 17.73 -2.57 9.66
C VAL A 20 18.07 -1.72 10.90
N THR A 21 19.12 -0.90 10.79
CA THR A 21 19.66 -0.11 11.90
C THR A 21 18.76 1.04 12.36
N ASN A 22 19.08 1.63 13.51
CA ASN A 22 18.40 2.82 14.03
C ASN A 22 18.60 4.04 13.11
N GLU A 23 19.78 4.16 12.50
CA GLU A 23 20.12 5.23 11.56
C GLU A 23 19.24 5.15 10.31
N LEU A 24 19.01 3.93 9.80
CA LEU A 24 18.13 3.71 8.64
C LEU A 24 16.71 4.18 8.95
N VAL A 25 16.12 3.70 10.05
CA VAL A 25 14.75 4.07 10.48
C VAL A 25 14.64 5.57 10.69
N THR A 26 15.65 6.20 11.29
CA THR A 26 15.66 7.65 11.52
C THR A 26 15.79 8.41 10.19
N SER A 27 16.66 7.96 9.29
CA SER A 27 16.85 8.56 7.96
C SER A 27 15.57 8.49 7.12
N TRP A 28 14.91 7.34 7.11
CA TRP A 28 13.63 7.14 6.44
C TRP A 28 12.53 8.04 7.00
N ALA A 29 12.40 8.14 8.32
CA ALA A 29 11.44 9.04 8.95
C ALA A 29 11.67 10.51 8.57
N ARG A 30 12.93 10.95 8.46
CA ARG A 30 13.26 12.32 7.98
C ARG A 30 12.90 12.51 6.51
N LYS A 31 13.19 11.52 5.65
CA LYS A 31 12.82 11.57 4.22
C LYS A 31 11.31 11.66 4.04
N GLU A 32 10.56 10.85 4.76
CA GLU A 32 9.11 10.85 4.77
C GLU A 32 8.54 12.19 5.26
N ALA A 33 9.06 12.74 6.37
CA ALA A 33 8.64 14.04 6.89
C ALA A 33 8.89 15.20 5.90
N ARG A 34 10.03 15.20 5.18
CA ARG A 34 10.31 16.19 4.15
C ARG A 34 9.32 16.12 2.99
N ALA A 35 9.15 14.91 2.43
CA ALA A 35 8.19 14.67 1.35
C ALA A 35 6.75 15.06 1.74
N TRP A 36 6.42 14.95 3.04
CA TRP A 36 5.13 15.33 3.58
C TRP A 36 4.96 16.84 3.73
N ASN A 37 5.96 17.55 4.23
CA ASN A 37 5.89 19.00 4.48
C ASN A 37 5.88 19.84 3.19
N GLU A 38 6.57 19.38 2.15
CA GLU A 38 6.59 20.00 0.82
C GLU A 38 5.21 20.03 0.14
N SER A 39 4.24 19.31 0.70
CA SER A 39 2.96 19.05 0.08
C SER A 39 1.88 20.10 0.41
N HIS A 40 2.20 21.40 0.49
CA HIS A 40 1.14 22.43 0.47
C HIS A 40 0.48 22.42 -0.92
N MET A 41 -0.52 21.56 -1.08
CA MET A 41 -1.25 21.36 -2.34
C MET A 41 -1.98 22.66 -2.71
N PRO A 42 -1.73 23.24 -3.90
CA PRO A 42 -2.76 24.00 -4.59
C PRO A 42 -3.98 23.08 -4.73
N GLU A 43 -5.20 23.60 -4.69
CA GLU A 43 -6.43 22.82 -4.96
C GLU A 43 -6.32 22.11 -6.32
N GLN A 44 -5.77 20.90 -6.34
CA GLN A 44 -5.56 20.17 -7.58
C GLN A 44 -6.91 19.73 -8.12
N ARG A 45 -7.09 19.96 -9.44
CA ARG A 45 -8.32 19.67 -10.18
C ARG A 45 -8.87 18.27 -9.86
N ASN A 46 -10.19 18.21 -9.74
CA ASN A 46 -10.97 17.01 -9.42
C ASN A 46 -10.74 15.81 -10.38
N CYS A 47 -10.21 16.04 -11.57
CA CYS A 47 -10.10 15.02 -12.63
C CYS A 47 -9.13 13.87 -12.30
N LEU A 48 -7.95 14.12 -11.72
CA LEU A 48 -7.03 13.04 -11.36
C LEU A 48 -7.55 12.22 -10.17
N ARG A 49 -8.30 12.87 -9.26
CA ARG A 49 -8.93 12.19 -8.13
C ARG A 49 -10.03 11.23 -8.59
N SER A 50 -10.87 11.63 -9.55
CA SER A 50 -11.94 10.78 -10.06
C SER A 50 -11.43 9.54 -10.81
N HIS A 51 -10.26 9.62 -11.45
CA HIS A 51 -9.64 8.50 -12.17
C HIS A 51 -8.65 7.68 -11.34
N ARG A 52 -8.36 8.08 -10.10
CA ARG A 52 -7.30 7.44 -9.28
C ARG A 52 -7.48 5.93 -9.18
N LYS A 53 -8.70 5.44 -8.93
CA LYS A 53 -8.97 4.00 -8.82
C LYS A 53 -8.56 3.25 -10.10
N ALA A 54 -9.00 3.74 -11.26
CA ALA A 54 -8.66 3.12 -12.55
C ALA A 54 -7.14 3.17 -12.83
N ILE A 55 -6.48 4.27 -12.45
CA ILE A 55 -5.02 4.41 -12.56
C ILE A 55 -4.31 3.37 -11.68
N LEU A 56 -4.77 3.16 -10.44
CA LEU A 56 -4.17 2.16 -9.55
C LEU A 56 -4.35 0.73 -10.06
N GLU A 57 -5.56 0.38 -10.52
CA GLU A 57 -5.83 -0.93 -11.11
C GLU A 57 -4.98 -1.15 -12.38
N PHE A 58 -4.79 -0.10 -13.18
CA PHE A 58 -3.93 -0.13 -14.35
C PHE A 58 -2.45 -0.30 -13.97
N MET A 59 -1.97 0.45 -12.97
CA MET A 59 -0.62 0.35 -12.44
C MET A 59 -0.34 -1.03 -11.85
N GLU A 60 -1.29 -1.62 -11.13
CA GLU A 60 -1.21 -2.99 -10.59
C GLU A 60 -1.14 -4.03 -11.72
N ALA A 61 -1.90 -3.85 -12.80
CA ALA A 61 -1.83 -4.72 -13.97
C ALA A 61 -0.44 -4.68 -14.63
N LEU A 62 0.15 -3.49 -14.78
CA LEU A 62 1.50 -3.33 -15.30
C LEU A 62 2.56 -3.89 -14.34
N ALA A 63 2.44 -3.62 -13.03
CA ALA A 63 3.33 -4.16 -12.01
C ALA A 63 3.39 -5.69 -12.06
N ARG A 64 2.25 -6.37 -12.20
CA ARG A 64 2.18 -7.83 -12.34
C ARG A 64 2.88 -8.35 -13.59
N VAL A 65 2.66 -7.72 -14.75
CA VAL A 65 3.29 -8.15 -16.01
C VAL A 65 4.80 -7.91 -16.02
N THR A 66 5.25 -6.84 -15.35
CA THR A 66 6.68 -6.50 -15.25
C THR A 66 7.40 -7.22 -14.11
N GLY A 67 6.68 -7.94 -13.25
CA GLY A 67 7.24 -8.62 -12.08
C GLY A 67 7.70 -7.66 -10.98
N LEU A 68 7.12 -6.46 -10.91
CA LEU A 68 7.41 -5.48 -9.85
C LEU A 68 6.96 -6.04 -8.50
N SER A 69 7.79 -5.89 -7.46
CA SER A 69 7.46 -6.39 -6.13
C SER A 69 6.28 -5.64 -5.50
N VAL A 70 5.67 -6.22 -4.46
CA VAL A 70 4.61 -5.55 -3.68
C VAL A 70 5.09 -4.21 -3.09
N PRO A 71 6.26 -4.14 -2.43
CA PRO A 71 6.84 -2.86 -2.03
C PRO A 71 7.02 -1.88 -3.19
N GLY A 72 7.58 -2.34 -4.32
CA GLY A 72 7.79 -1.51 -5.51
C GLY A 72 6.49 -0.93 -6.05
N TRP A 73 5.43 -1.72 -6.11
CA TRP A 73 4.10 -1.25 -6.49
C TRP A 73 3.54 -0.20 -5.52
N GLN A 74 3.69 -0.37 -4.19
CA GLN A 74 3.29 0.68 -3.24
C GLN A 74 4.13 1.96 -3.39
N VAL A 75 5.43 1.84 -3.68
CA VAL A 75 6.29 2.99 -4.00
C VAL A 75 5.78 3.69 -5.25
N ALA A 76 5.37 2.95 -6.29
CA ALA A 76 4.77 3.53 -7.49
C ALA A 76 3.54 4.39 -7.17
N ILE A 77 2.70 3.96 -6.23
CA ILE A 77 1.54 4.76 -5.80
C ILE A 77 1.97 6.05 -5.09
N LEU A 78 2.95 5.96 -4.18
CA LEU A 78 3.47 7.13 -3.47
C LEU A 78 4.10 8.14 -4.44
N LEU A 79 4.88 7.65 -5.40
CA LEU A 79 5.51 8.49 -6.42
C LEU A 79 4.49 9.05 -7.40
N TRP A 80 3.44 8.32 -7.73
CA TRP A 80 2.33 8.82 -8.54
C TRP A 80 1.60 9.96 -7.82
N ASP A 81 1.23 9.75 -6.56
CA ASP A 81 0.56 10.76 -5.75
C ASP A 81 1.47 12.00 -5.55
N ALA A 82 2.80 11.81 -5.47
CA ALA A 82 3.78 12.90 -5.44
C ALA A 82 3.95 13.60 -6.80
N PHE A 83 3.98 12.85 -7.90
CA PHE A 83 4.09 13.40 -9.25
C PHE A 83 2.86 14.24 -9.59
N CYS A 84 1.66 13.76 -9.24
CA CYS A 84 0.43 14.53 -9.38
C CYS A 84 0.57 15.91 -8.73
N ARG A 85 1.23 16.02 -7.56
CA ARG A 85 1.44 17.27 -6.82
C ARG A 85 2.28 18.32 -7.54
N THR A 86 3.14 17.92 -8.46
CA THR A 86 4.07 18.83 -9.16
C THR A 86 3.36 19.83 -10.08
N GLY A 87 2.06 19.62 -10.35
CA GLY A 87 1.26 20.52 -11.18
C GLY A 87 1.52 20.38 -12.68
N ILE A 88 2.37 19.44 -13.11
CA ILE A 88 2.65 19.19 -14.53
C ILE A 88 1.35 18.93 -15.32
N PHE A 89 0.45 18.11 -14.77
CA PHE A 89 -0.87 17.89 -15.35
C PHE A 89 -1.87 19.03 -15.10
N ALA A 90 -1.66 19.87 -14.09
CA ALA A 90 -2.60 20.94 -13.75
C ALA A 90 -2.67 22.02 -14.84
N SER A 91 -1.59 22.19 -15.60
CA SER A 91 -1.53 23.11 -16.75
C SER A 91 -2.27 22.58 -18.00
N LYS A 92 -2.59 21.29 -18.06
CA LYS A 92 -3.15 20.62 -19.25
C LYS A 92 -4.67 20.58 -19.20
N SER A 93 -5.31 20.43 -20.36
CA SER A 93 -6.72 20.06 -20.41
C SER A 93 -6.92 18.62 -19.90
N ASP A 94 -8.12 18.28 -19.45
CA ASP A 94 -8.43 16.92 -18.97
C ASP A 94 -8.18 15.87 -20.07
N LEU A 95 -8.46 16.22 -21.33
CA LEU A 95 -8.23 15.37 -22.50
C LEU A 95 -6.73 15.14 -22.75
N GLU A 96 -5.90 16.17 -22.67
CA GLU A 96 -4.44 16.04 -22.82
C GLU A 96 -3.83 15.23 -21.67
N ALA A 97 -4.26 15.50 -20.44
CA ALA A 97 -3.82 14.72 -19.28
C ALA A 97 -4.16 13.24 -19.50
N GLN A 98 -5.41 12.92 -19.86
CA GLN A 98 -5.85 11.54 -20.13
C GLN A 98 -5.06 10.83 -21.23
N LYS A 99 -4.58 11.55 -22.26
CA LYS A 99 -3.73 11.00 -23.33
C LYS A 99 -2.33 10.63 -22.83
N GLU A 100 -1.81 11.36 -21.85
CA GLU A 100 -0.45 11.15 -21.31
C GLU A 100 -0.40 10.20 -20.11
N LEU A 101 -1.49 10.10 -19.34
CA LEU A 101 -1.58 9.22 -18.16
C LEU A 101 -1.01 7.81 -18.41
N PRO A 102 -1.32 7.12 -19.52
CA PRO A 102 -0.88 5.74 -19.69
C PRO A 102 0.64 5.62 -19.80
N ALA A 103 1.26 6.52 -20.56
CA ALA A 103 2.70 6.58 -20.72
C ALA A 103 3.40 6.93 -19.40
N ALA A 104 2.83 7.85 -18.61
CA ALA A 104 3.35 8.23 -17.30
C ALA A 104 3.31 7.05 -16.30
N VAL A 105 2.20 6.31 -16.23
CA VAL A 105 2.10 5.13 -15.35
C VAL A 105 3.08 4.04 -15.79
N ALA A 106 3.20 3.79 -17.10
CA ALA A 106 4.16 2.84 -17.63
C ALA A 106 5.61 3.22 -17.33
N ALA A 107 5.96 4.49 -17.53
CA ALA A 107 7.27 5.02 -17.20
C ALA A 107 7.62 4.85 -15.72
N LEU A 108 6.67 5.12 -14.82
CA LEU A 108 6.87 4.95 -13.39
C LEU A 108 7.13 3.49 -12.99
N VAL A 109 6.34 2.55 -13.52
CA VAL A 109 6.54 1.11 -13.30
C VAL A 109 7.89 0.65 -13.87
N LEU A 110 8.27 1.15 -15.06
CA LEU A 110 9.54 0.82 -15.69
C LEU A 110 10.73 1.33 -14.87
N LEU A 111 10.70 2.57 -14.39
CA LEU A 111 11.75 3.13 -13.53
C LEU A 111 11.96 2.31 -12.27
N LEU A 112 10.88 1.94 -11.59
CA LEU A 112 10.97 1.13 -10.37
C LEU A 112 11.43 -0.30 -10.66
N ARG A 113 11.07 -0.86 -11.82
CA ARG A 113 11.58 -2.16 -12.22
C ARG A 113 13.08 -2.12 -12.53
N LYS A 114 13.55 -1.04 -13.17
CA LYS A 114 14.99 -0.81 -13.41
C LYS A 114 15.76 -0.68 -12.09
N ASP A 115 15.16 -0.04 -11.08
CA ASP A 115 15.72 0.10 -9.72
C ASP A 115 15.80 -1.24 -8.98
N GLU A 116 14.74 -2.06 -9.02
CA GLU A 116 14.73 -3.38 -8.36
C GLU A 116 15.65 -4.40 -9.04
N CYS A 117 15.64 -4.47 -10.37
CA CYS A 117 16.37 -5.50 -11.12
C CYS A 117 16.61 -5.08 -12.57
N SER A 118 17.67 -4.31 -12.80
CA SER A 118 17.97 -3.74 -14.12
C SER A 118 18.13 -4.78 -15.23
N CYS A 119 18.55 -6.01 -14.92
CA CYS A 119 18.76 -7.07 -15.91
C CYS A 119 17.47 -7.73 -16.42
N THR A 120 16.35 -7.55 -15.72
CA THR A 120 15.05 -8.16 -16.09
C THR A 120 13.97 -7.12 -16.38
N ALA A 121 14.33 -5.84 -16.40
CA ALA A 121 13.39 -4.79 -16.75
C ALA A 121 12.96 -4.93 -18.23
N PRO A 122 11.66 -4.92 -18.53
CA PRO A 122 11.18 -5.01 -19.90
C PRO A 122 11.62 -3.80 -20.70
N ARG A 123 11.72 -3.96 -22.02
CA ARG A 123 12.00 -2.82 -22.91
C ARG A 123 10.78 -1.91 -22.99
N ALA A 124 10.99 -0.61 -23.19
CA ALA A 124 9.88 0.34 -23.33
C ALA A 124 8.91 -0.04 -24.48
N ALA A 125 9.42 -0.61 -25.58
CA ALA A 125 8.60 -1.10 -26.69
C ALA A 125 7.65 -2.25 -26.28
N GLU A 126 8.12 -3.18 -25.44
CA GLU A 126 7.30 -4.28 -24.92
C GLU A 126 6.23 -3.72 -23.98
N LEU A 127 6.61 -2.80 -23.10
CA LEU A 127 5.70 -2.18 -22.15
C LEU A 127 4.65 -1.31 -22.84
N ALA A 128 5.00 -0.60 -23.92
CA ALA A 128 4.08 0.19 -24.73
C ALA A 128 2.92 -0.64 -25.30
N HIS A 129 3.20 -1.88 -25.71
CA HIS A 129 2.17 -2.82 -26.17
C HIS A 129 1.17 -3.16 -25.05
N PHE A 130 1.66 -3.54 -23.87
CA PHE A 130 0.81 -3.84 -22.71
C PHE A 130 0.01 -2.61 -22.25
N THR A 131 0.67 -1.46 -22.19
CA THR A 131 0.10 -0.17 -21.80
C THR A 131 -1.07 0.19 -22.69
N THR A 132 -0.91 0.10 -24.01
CA THR A 132 -1.97 0.36 -24.99
C THR A 132 -3.16 -0.58 -24.80
N ARG A 133 -2.90 -1.88 -24.60
CA ARG A 133 -3.95 -2.88 -24.42
C ARG A 133 -4.75 -2.65 -23.14
N PHE A 134 -4.08 -2.35 -22.03
CA PHE A 134 -4.76 -2.08 -20.77
C PHE A 134 -5.48 -0.74 -20.77
N TYR A 135 -4.89 0.31 -21.34
CA TYR A 135 -5.55 1.61 -21.47
C TYR A 135 -6.92 1.49 -22.16
N ARG A 136 -6.99 0.77 -23.29
CA ARG A 136 -8.25 0.45 -23.96
C ARG A 136 -9.25 -0.22 -23.02
N ARG A 137 -8.81 -1.20 -22.23
CA ARG A 137 -9.68 -1.96 -21.31
C ARG A 137 -10.25 -1.09 -20.18
N PHE A 138 -9.42 -0.22 -19.60
CA PHE A 138 -9.80 0.56 -18.42
C PHE A 138 -10.57 1.83 -18.79
N PHE A 139 -10.20 2.52 -19.88
CA PHE A 139 -10.76 3.83 -20.20
C PHE A 139 -11.86 3.79 -21.27
N ALA A 140 -11.90 2.80 -22.17
CA ALA A 140 -12.99 2.69 -23.15
C ALA A 140 -14.35 2.33 -22.51
N ARG A 141 -14.34 1.81 -21.26
CA ARG A 141 -15.57 1.53 -20.50
C ARG A 141 -16.18 2.76 -19.85
N SER A 142 -15.39 3.81 -19.65
CA SER A 142 -15.85 5.04 -18.99
C SER A 142 -16.56 5.98 -19.96
N THR A 143 -16.23 5.93 -21.26
CA THR A 143 -16.84 6.79 -22.28
C THR A 143 -18.16 6.23 -22.82
N SER A 144 -18.38 4.91 -22.78
CA SER A 144 -19.59 4.28 -23.34
C SER A 144 -20.84 4.39 -22.46
N ALA A 145 -20.74 4.91 -21.23
CA ALA A 145 -21.85 4.94 -20.28
C ALA A 145 -22.69 6.24 -20.33
N THR A 146 -22.25 7.24 -21.09
CA THR A 146 -22.88 8.58 -21.12
C THR A 146 -23.59 8.94 -22.43
N GLU A 147 -23.52 8.10 -23.46
CA GLU A 147 -24.09 8.41 -24.78
C GLU A 147 -24.94 7.24 -25.31
N GLU A 148 -26.18 7.13 -24.82
CA GLU A 148 -27.29 6.44 -25.52
C GLU A 148 -27.96 7.37 -26.56
N THR A 149 -27.24 8.39 -27.04
CA THR A 149 -27.68 9.22 -28.16
C THR A 149 -27.17 8.60 -29.46
N ASN A 150 -28.10 8.03 -30.23
CA ASN A 150 -27.96 7.25 -31.48
C ASN A 150 -27.28 7.97 -32.67
N ASP A 151 -26.25 8.79 -32.46
CA ASP A 151 -25.53 9.41 -33.56
C ASP A 151 -24.25 8.61 -33.85
N GLU A 152 -24.19 7.99 -35.04
CA GLU A 152 -23.06 7.21 -35.57
C GLU A 152 -21.86 8.11 -35.92
N GLY A 153 -21.42 8.92 -34.96
CA GLY A 153 -20.23 9.73 -35.09
C GLY A 153 -18.99 8.85 -35.29
N PRO A 154 -18.02 9.27 -36.13
CA PRO A 154 -16.79 8.53 -36.33
C PRO A 154 -16.03 8.38 -35.01
N GLN A 155 -15.90 7.12 -34.54
CA GLN A 155 -15.08 6.80 -33.36
C GLN A 155 -13.66 7.31 -33.57
N GLU A 156 -13.23 8.27 -32.75
CA GLU A 156 -11.82 8.65 -32.71
C GLU A 156 -10.98 7.42 -32.35
N PRO A 157 -9.89 7.14 -33.10
CA PRO A 157 -9.05 5.99 -32.83
C PRO A 157 -8.41 6.12 -31.44
N VAL A 158 -8.58 5.08 -30.61
CA VAL A 158 -8.01 5.07 -29.26
C VAL A 158 -6.49 5.26 -29.35
N PRO A 159 -5.93 6.28 -28.65
CA PRO A 159 -4.50 6.56 -28.67
C PRO A 159 -3.65 5.31 -28.37
N SER A 160 -2.68 5.03 -29.24
CA SER A 160 -1.65 4.02 -28.98
C SER A 160 -0.49 4.66 -28.22
N VAL A 161 0.00 3.98 -27.19
CA VAL A 161 1.20 4.40 -26.47
C VAL A 161 2.44 3.91 -27.21
N MET A 162 3.41 4.79 -27.42
CA MET A 162 4.68 4.53 -28.08
C MET A 162 5.83 4.47 -27.07
N ALA A 163 6.92 3.78 -27.41
CA ALA A 163 8.09 3.64 -26.54
C ALA A 163 8.75 4.99 -26.23
N GLU A 164 8.77 5.90 -27.20
CA GLU A 164 9.32 7.25 -27.10
C GLU A 164 8.56 8.09 -26.07
N GLN A 165 7.24 7.92 -26.01
CA GLN A 165 6.39 8.60 -25.01
C GLN A 165 6.71 8.11 -23.60
N ILE A 166 6.97 6.80 -23.43
CA ILE A 166 7.38 6.24 -22.14
C ILE A 166 8.74 6.84 -21.72
N HIS A 167 9.74 6.86 -22.59
CA HIS A 167 11.04 7.46 -22.27
C HIS A 167 10.96 8.95 -21.94
N GLN A 168 10.13 9.70 -22.68
CA GLN A 168 9.90 11.11 -22.39
C GLN A 168 9.29 11.29 -20.98
N GLN A 169 8.31 10.45 -20.64
CA GLN A 169 7.68 10.47 -19.31
C GLN A 169 8.63 10.00 -18.21
N GLU A 170 9.57 9.07 -18.46
CA GLU A 170 10.60 8.69 -17.48
C GLU A 170 11.43 9.91 -17.07
N ARG A 171 11.92 10.69 -18.04
CA ARG A 171 12.68 11.91 -17.76
C ARG A 171 11.82 12.94 -17.00
N GLN A 172 10.60 13.18 -17.46
CA GLN A 172 9.70 14.13 -16.79
C GLN A 172 9.41 13.73 -15.34
N LEU A 173 9.16 12.45 -15.09
CA LEU A 173 8.96 11.92 -13.74
C LEU A 173 10.19 12.13 -12.86
N LEU A 174 11.38 11.80 -13.36
CA LEU A 174 12.63 11.96 -12.61
C LEU A 174 12.90 13.43 -12.28
N GLU A 175 12.75 14.33 -13.24
CA GLU A 175 12.93 15.77 -13.03
C GLU A 175 11.90 16.32 -12.04
N ALA A 176 10.63 15.93 -12.19
CA ALA A 176 9.54 16.39 -11.34
C ALA A 176 9.64 15.89 -9.90
N LEU A 177 10.24 14.71 -9.70
CA LEU A 177 10.44 14.09 -8.39
C LEU A 177 11.83 14.39 -7.81
N ASP A 178 12.59 15.30 -8.42
CA ASP A 178 13.98 15.65 -8.04
C ASP A 178 14.88 14.42 -7.88
N TRP A 179 14.70 13.44 -8.79
CA TRP A 179 15.39 12.16 -8.81
C TRP A 179 15.21 11.32 -7.52
N GLN A 180 14.27 11.69 -6.64
CA GLN A 180 13.97 10.99 -5.38
C GLN A 180 12.98 9.84 -5.60
N MET A 181 13.45 8.79 -6.29
CA MET A 181 12.67 7.58 -6.57
C MET A 181 12.56 6.65 -5.35
N HIS A 182 13.57 6.67 -4.47
CA HIS A 182 13.57 5.81 -3.28
C HIS A 182 12.80 6.45 -2.13
N ARG A 183 11.56 5.99 -1.91
CA ARG A 183 10.71 6.40 -0.79
C ARG A 183 10.23 5.17 -0.03
N PRO A 184 10.39 5.11 1.30
CA PRO A 184 9.88 3.98 2.07
C PRO A 184 8.34 3.98 2.02
N CYS A 185 7.77 2.86 1.60
CA CYS A 185 6.34 2.61 1.63
C CYS A 185 5.93 1.82 2.87
N ALA A 186 4.63 1.60 3.07
CA ALA A 186 4.13 0.90 4.25
C ALA A 186 4.69 -0.53 4.31
N ALA A 187 4.74 -1.24 3.17
CA ALA A 187 5.31 -2.59 3.10
C ALA A 187 6.79 -2.64 3.48
N THR A 188 7.62 -1.69 3.00
CA THR A 188 9.05 -1.64 3.40
C THR A 188 9.23 -1.31 4.88
N TRP A 189 8.39 -0.43 5.43
CA TRP A 189 8.38 -0.15 6.86
C TRP A 189 8.00 -1.40 7.65
N ILE A 190 6.92 -2.10 7.28
CA ILE A 190 6.46 -3.31 7.96
C ILE A 190 7.57 -4.38 7.97
N ASP A 191 8.16 -4.69 6.82
CA ASP A 191 9.25 -5.67 6.72
C ASP A 191 10.44 -5.30 7.62
N THR A 192 10.88 -4.04 7.55
CA THR A 192 12.00 -3.52 8.37
C THR A 192 11.70 -3.64 9.86
N LEU A 193 10.51 -3.18 10.29
CA LEU A 193 10.11 -3.16 11.70
C LEU A 193 9.89 -4.58 12.25
N CYS A 194 9.32 -5.49 11.47
CA CYS A 194 9.18 -6.89 11.87
C CYS A 194 10.53 -7.62 11.95
N LYS A 195 11.47 -7.36 11.04
CA LYS A 195 12.85 -7.87 11.14
C LYS A 195 13.54 -7.39 12.42
N ARG A 196 13.43 -6.08 12.72
CA ARG A 196 13.94 -5.50 13.97
C ARG A 196 13.32 -6.15 15.20
N LEU A 197 11.99 -6.30 15.22
CA LEU A 197 11.29 -6.94 16.33
C LEU A 197 11.74 -8.41 16.53
N ASN A 198 11.98 -9.16 15.45
CA ASN A 198 12.53 -10.50 15.53
C ASN A 198 13.93 -10.53 16.13
N ILE A 199 14.81 -9.61 15.74
CA ILE A 199 16.17 -9.50 16.29
C ILE A 199 16.11 -9.15 17.79
N ILE A 200 15.35 -8.10 18.13
CA ILE A 200 15.22 -7.60 19.51
C ILE A 200 14.62 -8.65 20.46
N THR A 201 13.70 -9.48 19.96
CA THR A 201 13.12 -10.58 20.76
C THR A 201 13.96 -11.85 20.72
N SER A 202 15.18 -11.80 20.18
CA SER A 202 16.06 -12.97 19.97
C SER A 202 15.34 -14.13 19.28
N LYS A 203 14.51 -13.80 18.29
CA LYS A 203 13.71 -14.74 17.47
C LYS A 203 12.66 -15.55 18.25
N LYS A 204 12.37 -15.21 19.52
CA LYS A 204 11.40 -15.93 20.38
C LYS A 204 9.97 -15.97 19.82
N PHE A 205 9.59 -15.00 18.98
CA PHE A 205 8.26 -14.90 18.35
C PHE A 205 8.30 -14.97 16.83
N THR A 206 9.29 -15.65 16.24
CA THR A 206 9.52 -15.64 14.79
C THR A 206 8.26 -15.95 13.99
N GLN A 207 7.51 -17.00 14.37
CA GLN A 207 6.30 -17.41 13.67
C GLN A 207 5.19 -16.36 13.77
N GLN A 208 4.95 -15.81 14.96
CA GLN A 208 3.92 -14.81 15.19
C GLN A 208 4.27 -13.49 14.50
N VAL A 209 5.53 -13.04 14.57
CA VAL A 209 6.01 -11.83 13.90
C VAL A 209 5.96 -11.99 12.38
N GLN A 210 6.29 -13.17 11.85
CA GLN A 210 6.14 -13.46 10.41
C GLN A 210 4.67 -13.39 9.98
N TRP A 211 3.76 -13.97 10.77
CA TRP A 211 2.33 -13.87 10.51
C TRP A 211 1.84 -12.41 10.55
N VAL A 212 2.24 -11.65 11.58
CA VAL A 212 1.96 -10.21 11.71
C VAL A 212 2.44 -9.47 10.47
N CYS A 213 3.69 -9.69 10.05
CA CYS A 213 4.28 -9.07 8.88
C CYS A 213 3.44 -9.33 7.62
N GLN A 214 3.07 -10.60 7.37
CA GLN A 214 2.30 -10.98 6.19
C GLN A 214 0.91 -10.33 6.17
N GLN A 215 0.19 -10.36 7.30
CA GLN A 215 -1.14 -9.76 7.39
C GLN A 215 -1.09 -8.24 7.31
N SER A 216 -0.10 -7.61 7.95
CA SER A 216 0.14 -6.17 7.84
C SER A 216 0.43 -5.77 6.39
N VAL A 217 1.29 -6.48 5.66
CA VAL A 217 1.57 -6.19 4.25
C VAL A 217 0.31 -6.34 3.41
N ALA A 218 -0.40 -7.46 3.51
CA ALA A 218 -1.63 -7.69 2.74
C ALA A 218 -2.70 -6.60 3.02
N THR A 219 -2.88 -6.24 4.30
CA THR A 219 -3.81 -5.18 4.69
C THR A 219 -3.37 -3.82 4.16
N SER A 220 -2.07 -3.49 4.22
CA SER A 220 -1.55 -2.23 3.66
C SER A 220 -1.82 -2.08 2.16
N GLN A 221 -1.75 -3.17 1.39
CA GLN A 221 -2.08 -3.14 -0.04
C GLN A 221 -3.54 -2.77 -0.30
N ALA A 222 -4.47 -3.29 0.51
CA ALA A 222 -5.88 -2.93 0.42
C ALA A 222 -6.11 -1.47 0.83
N LEU A 223 -5.43 -1.01 1.89
CA LEU A 223 -5.54 0.36 2.37
C LEU A 223 -5.05 1.39 1.35
N VAL A 224 -3.89 1.16 0.72
CA VAL A 224 -3.30 2.09 -0.27
C VAL A 224 -4.14 2.16 -1.57
N HIS A 225 -4.87 1.10 -1.90
CA HIS A 225 -5.86 1.13 -2.99
C HIS A 225 -7.03 2.06 -2.67
N LEU A 226 -7.57 1.94 -1.47
CA LEU A 226 -8.83 2.57 -1.08
C LEU A 226 -8.64 4.01 -0.61
N MET A 227 -7.47 4.30 -0.06
CA MET A 227 -7.13 5.62 0.42
C MET A 227 -6.10 6.22 -0.54
N PRO A 228 -6.32 7.45 -1.02
CA PRO A 228 -5.23 8.24 -1.57
C PRO A 228 -4.04 8.19 -0.62
N SER A 229 -2.81 8.31 -1.13
CA SER A 229 -1.68 8.70 -0.26
C SER A 229 -1.92 10.17 0.11
N SER A 230 -2.97 10.39 0.88
CA SER A 230 -3.40 11.67 1.41
C SER A 230 -2.58 11.98 2.64
N PHE A 231 -2.65 13.24 3.06
CA PHE A 231 -2.14 13.75 4.33
C PHE A 231 -2.71 13.05 5.58
N GLU A 232 -3.58 12.06 5.41
CA GLU A 232 -4.21 11.41 6.53
C GLU A 232 -3.31 10.36 7.14
N MET A 233 -2.39 9.72 6.42
CA MET A 233 -1.51 8.73 7.04
C MET A 233 -0.19 8.56 6.31
N GLN A 234 0.90 8.85 7.02
CA GLN A 234 2.25 8.56 6.52
C GLN A 234 2.48 7.03 6.47
N PRO A 235 3.24 6.52 5.49
CA PRO A 235 3.61 5.10 5.42
C PRO A 235 4.13 4.52 6.73
N LYS A 236 4.98 5.22 7.49
CA LYS A 236 5.45 4.76 8.81
C LYS A 236 4.31 4.63 9.83
N GLN A 237 3.42 5.62 9.89
CA GLN A 237 2.26 5.60 10.79
C GLN A 237 1.33 4.42 10.45
N MET A 238 1.11 4.17 9.16
CA MET A 238 0.34 3.02 8.68
C MET A 238 0.98 1.70 9.13
N ALA A 239 2.30 1.56 8.93
CA ALA A 239 3.05 0.37 9.32
C ALA A 239 2.99 0.13 10.84
N ASN A 240 3.24 1.17 11.65
CA ASN A 240 3.13 1.11 13.11
C ASN A 240 1.75 0.64 13.55
N GLY A 241 0.70 1.31 13.08
CA GLY A 241 -0.68 0.94 13.41
C GLY A 241 -0.99 -0.50 13.00
N LEU A 242 -0.56 -0.92 11.80
CA LEU A 242 -0.85 -2.26 11.28
C LEU A 242 -0.13 -3.33 12.10
N ILE A 243 1.13 -3.12 12.46
CA ILE A 243 1.87 -4.06 13.31
C ILE A 243 1.20 -4.15 14.67
N CYS A 244 0.88 -3.01 15.30
CA CYS A 244 0.21 -2.98 16.59
C CYS A 244 -1.13 -3.71 16.57
N LEU A 245 -2.01 -3.40 15.60
CA LEU A 245 -3.29 -4.08 15.45
C LEU A 245 -3.08 -5.58 15.20
N MET A 246 -2.20 -5.96 14.27
CA MET A 246 -1.95 -7.38 13.97
C MET A 246 -1.34 -8.14 15.15
N CYS A 247 -0.58 -7.50 16.04
CA CYS A 247 -0.13 -8.10 17.29
C CYS A 247 -1.29 -8.39 18.26
N VAL A 248 -2.30 -7.52 18.32
CA VAL A 248 -3.52 -7.78 19.11
C VAL A 248 -4.32 -8.92 18.50
N ILE A 249 -4.47 -8.89 17.18
CA ILE A 249 -5.15 -9.92 16.41
C ILE A 249 -4.44 -11.27 16.64
N ALA A 250 -3.11 -11.33 16.55
CA ALA A 250 -2.32 -12.52 16.85
C ALA A 250 -2.29 -12.92 18.34
N ARG A 251 -3.02 -12.21 19.22
CA ARG A 251 -3.05 -12.40 20.68
C ARG A 251 -1.70 -12.27 21.40
N ILE A 252 -0.72 -11.64 20.74
CA ILE A 252 0.57 -11.31 21.36
C ILE A 252 0.38 -10.18 22.37
N LEU A 253 -0.51 -9.23 22.05
CA LEU A 253 -0.87 -8.09 22.89
C LEU A 253 -2.35 -8.13 23.26
N PRO A 254 -2.71 -7.83 24.52
CA PRO A 254 -4.09 -7.54 24.88
C PRO A 254 -4.59 -6.27 24.17
N LEU A 255 -5.88 -6.25 23.80
CA LEU A 255 -6.50 -5.15 23.08
C LEU A 255 -6.37 -3.79 23.80
N GLU A 256 -6.53 -3.79 25.12
CA GLU A 256 -6.54 -2.57 25.94
C GLU A 256 -5.16 -1.89 26.02
N VAL A 257 -4.08 -2.62 25.76
CA VAL A 257 -2.72 -2.10 25.90
C VAL A 257 -2.42 -1.00 24.88
N LEU A 258 -2.98 -1.14 23.68
CA LEU A 258 -2.81 -0.22 22.56
C LEU A 258 -3.96 0.80 22.45
N ARG A 259 -4.89 0.81 23.41
CA ARG A 259 -5.96 1.81 23.44
C ARG A 259 -5.38 3.21 23.67
N SER A 260 -5.75 4.15 22.81
CA SER A 260 -5.49 5.56 23.02
C SER A 260 -6.34 6.13 24.16
N THR A 261 -5.78 7.05 24.95
CA THR A 261 -6.52 7.76 26.02
C THR A 261 -7.67 8.62 25.49
N LYS A 262 -7.73 8.88 24.18
CA LYS A 262 -8.76 9.69 23.52
C LYS A 262 -10.08 8.95 23.28
N VAL A 263 -10.12 7.64 23.46
CA VAL A 263 -11.31 6.81 23.24
C VAL A 263 -11.58 5.91 24.45
N THR A 264 -12.86 5.65 24.72
CA THR A 264 -13.27 4.73 25.78
C THR A 264 -12.96 3.28 25.40
N SER A 265 -12.91 2.36 26.38
CA SER A 265 -12.71 0.92 26.11
C SER A 265 -13.80 0.35 25.19
N SER A 266 -15.06 0.74 25.39
CA SER A 266 -16.18 0.31 24.54
C SER A 266 -16.04 0.79 23.08
N GLU A 267 -15.69 2.06 22.87
CA GLU A 267 -15.45 2.58 21.52
C GLU A 267 -14.25 1.90 20.84
N TRP A 268 -13.18 1.65 21.60
CA TRP A 268 -12.00 0.96 21.11
C TRP A 268 -12.30 -0.48 20.70
N GLN A 269 -13.01 -1.23 21.55
CA GLN A 269 -13.45 -2.58 21.25
C GLN A 269 -14.35 -2.61 20.02
N LYS A 270 -15.27 -1.64 19.87
CA LYS A 270 -16.12 -1.52 18.68
C LYS A 270 -15.29 -1.30 17.41
N LEU A 271 -14.34 -0.37 17.42
CA LEU A 271 -13.45 -0.12 16.28
C LEU A 271 -12.67 -1.38 15.87
N PHE A 272 -12.25 -2.18 16.84
CA PHE A 272 -11.45 -3.37 16.62
C PHE A 272 -12.28 -4.59 16.18
N CYS A 273 -13.42 -4.85 16.82
CA CYS A 273 -14.38 -5.88 16.40
C CYS A 273 -14.86 -5.61 14.98
N ASP A 274 -15.12 -4.34 14.65
CA ASP A 274 -15.46 -3.94 13.29
C ASP A 274 -14.31 -4.23 12.33
N ALA A 275 -13.04 -4.17 12.73
CA ALA A 275 -11.88 -4.43 11.87
C ALA A 275 -11.62 -5.93 11.64
N LEU A 276 -11.91 -6.78 12.63
CA LEU A 276 -11.62 -8.22 12.62
C LEU A 276 -12.67 -9.06 11.87
N SER A 277 -12.24 -10.03 11.06
CA SER A 277 -13.17 -10.95 10.37
C SER A 277 -12.65 -12.41 10.25
N SER A 278 -11.56 -12.78 10.92
CA SER A 278 -10.92 -14.08 10.71
C SER A 278 -10.38 -14.71 11.99
N GLY A 279 -10.55 -16.04 12.11
CA GLY A 279 -10.04 -16.88 13.19
C GLY A 279 -8.51 -16.96 13.22
N LEU A 280 -7.95 -17.25 14.40
CA LEU A 280 -6.56 -16.98 14.74
C LEU A 280 -5.88 -18.16 15.43
N PRO A 281 -4.55 -18.28 15.33
CA PRO A 281 -3.75 -19.13 16.21
C PRO A 281 -3.80 -18.56 17.64
N SER A 282 -4.18 -19.40 18.62
CA SER A 282 -4.24 -19.00 20.03
C SER A 282 -2.86 -19.11 20.67
N SER A 283 -2.15 -17.99 20.78
CA SER A 283 -0.97 -17.89 21.64
C SER A 283 -1.09 -16.62 22.45
N GLU A 284 -1.53 -16.74 23.69
CA GLU A 284 -1.55 -15.61 24.62
C GLU A 284 -0.16 -15.49 25.26
N LEU A 285 0.42 -14.30 25.17
CA LEU A 285 1.61 -13.96 25.94
C LEU A 285 1.21 -13.91 27.42
N ALA A 286 1.98 -14.55 28.30
CA ALA A 286 1.75 -14.45 29.74
C ALA A 286 1.86 -12.99 30.21
N ASP A 287 0.98 -12.57 31.12
CA ASP A 287 0.84 -11.17 31.56
C ASP A 287 2.15 -10.58 32.11
N ASP A 288 3.02 -11.40 32.69
CA ASP A 288 4.34 -11.01 33.22
C ASP A 288 5.32 -10.56 32.12
N LYS A 289 5.15 -11.06 30.89
CA LYS A 289 6.02 -10.73 29.74
C LYS A 289 5.52 -9.56 28.92
N LEU A 290 4.32 -9.07 29.19
CA LEU A 290 3.69 -7.99 28.44
C LEU A 290 4.51 -6.68 28.48
N PRO A 291 5.00 -6.18 29.63
CA PRO A 291 5.81 -4.96 29.66
C PRO A 291 7.08 -5.08 28.82
N TRP A 292 7.74 -6.24 28.88
CA TRP A 292 8.95 -6.52 28.11
C TRP A 292 8.69 -6.52 26.60
N PHE A 293 7.62 -7.18 26.14
CA PHE A 293 7.30 -7.20 24.71
C PHE A 293 6.94 -5.80 24.19
N LEU A 294 6.22 -5.00 24.98
CA LEU A 294 5.93 -3.62 24.61
C LEU A 294 7.19 -2.78 24.49
N GLN A 295 8.16 -2.96 25.39
CA GLN A 295 9.46 -2.32 25.29
C GLN A 295 10.21 -2.75 24.02
N CYS A 296 10.15 -4.04 23.66
CA CYS A 296 10.73 -4.53 22.40
C CYS A 296 10.05 -3.90 21.19
N LEU A 297 8.72 -3.73 21.23
CA LEU A 297 7.96 -3.09 20.15
C LEU A 297 8.28 -1.60 20.00
N THR A 298 8.41 -0.86 21.11
CA THR A 298 8.83 0.56 21.07
C THR A 298 10.26 0.71 20.56
N ALA A 299 11.16 -0.19 20.97
CA ALA A 299 12.53 -0.25 20.47
C ALA A 299 12.60 -0.60 18.97
N ALA A 300 11.80 -1.57 18.50
CA ALA A 300 11.74 -1.96 17.10
C ALA A 300 11.23 -0.81 16.21
N THR A 301 10.24 -0.05 16.67
CA THR A 301 9.61 1.04 15.92
C THR A 301 10.32 2.39 16.04
N CYS A 302 11.24 2.51 17.00
CA CYS A 302 11.81 3.78 17.45
C CYS A 302 10.71 4.82 17.77
N CYS A 303 9.60 4.36 18.36
CA CYS A 303 8.43 5.18 18.69
C CYS A 303 8.04 4.98 20.15
N SER A 304 7.50 6.02 20.78
CA SER A 304 6.94 5.88 22.13
C SER A 304 5.63 5.09 22.09
N ARG A 305 5.21 4.58 23.24
CA ARG A 305 3.93 3.87 23.36
C ARG A 305 2.75 4.76 22.94
N GLU A 306 2.77 6.03 23.31
CA GLU A 306 1.72 7.00 22.99
C GLU A 306 1.60 7.22 21.48
N VAL A 307 2.74 7.24 20.76
CA VAL A 307 2.76 7.33 19.29
C VAL A 307 2.14 6.07 18.69
N LEU A 308 2.52 4.88 19.16
CA LEU A 308 1.95 3.61 18.67
C LEU A 308 0.43 3.51 18.94
N GLN A 309 -0.04 3.99 20.09
CA GLN A 309 -1.46 4.07 20.41
C GLN A 309 -2.20 5.05 19.50
N ALA A 310 -1.60 6.19 19.19
CA ALA A 310 -2.18 7.18 18.28
C ALA A 310 -2.24 6.65 16.83
N ASP A 311 -1.16 6.04 16.35
CA ASP A 311 -1.09 5.42 15.02
C ASP A 311 -2.11 4.27 14.88
N SER A 312 -2.24 3.43 15.91
CA SER A 312 -3.24 2.35 15.98
C SER A 312 -4.67 2.88 15.94
N LEU A 313 -4.97 3.94 16.70
CA LEU A 313 -6.28 4.58 16.71
C LEU A 313 -6.63 5.13 15.32
N LYS A 314 -5.69 5.87 14.72
CA LYS A 314 -5.89 6.47 13.39
C LYS A 314 -6.17 5.41 12.33
N LEU A 315 -5.41 4.31 12.37
CA LEU A 315 -5.59 3.20 11.46
C LEU A 315 -6.94 2.50 11.65
N ALA A 316 -7.34 2.24 12.89
CA ALA A 316 -8.63 1.62 13.17
C ALA A 316 -9.80 2.49 12.66
N GLN A 317 -9.70 3.81 12.81
CA GLN A 317 -10.66 4.77 12.26
C GLN A 317 -10.71 4.71 10.73
N MET A 318 -9.55 4.66 10.07
CA MET A 318 -9.46 4.54 8.60
C MET A 318 -10.03 3.21 8.09
N MET A 319 -9.73 2.09 8.75
CA MET A 319 -10.27 0.77 8.39
C MET A 319 -11.80 0.74 8.49
N LYS A 320 -12.40 1.48 9.44
CA LYS A 320 -13.85 1.61 9.56
C LYS A 320 -14.48 2.34 8.36
N LEU A 321 -13.82 3.37 7.83
CA LEU A 321 -14.30 4.11 6.65
C LEU A 321 -14.35 3.25 5.38
N ILE A 322 -13.55 2.18 5.35
CA ILE A 322 -13.42 1.26 4.21
C ILE A 322 -14.53 0.19 4.17
N LYS A 323 -15.02 -0.26 5.33
CA LYS A 323 -15.99 -1.37 5.40
C LYS A 323 -17.41 -1.13 4.83
N PRO A 324 -17.99 0.09 4.74
CA PRO A 324 -19.40 0.22 4.34
C PRO A 324 -19.69 -0.05 2.85
N ASN A 325 -18.67 -0.20 1.98
CA ASN A 325 -18.85 -0.39 0.54
C ASN A 325 -18.39 -1.75 0.02
N ALA A 326 -18.00 -2.70 0.88
CA ALA A 326 -17.90 -4.08 0.42
C ALA A 326 -19.31 -4.48 -0.05
N PRO A 327 -19.55 -4.75 -1.35
CA PRO A 327 -20.85 -5.20 -1.79
C PRO A 327 -21.19 -6.36 -0.88
N LYS A 328 -22.30 -6.25 -0.12
CA LYS A 328 -22.85 -7.37 0.65
C LYS A 328 -22.71 -8.54 -0.29
N ALA A 329 -21.82 -9.48 0.02
CA ALA A 329 -21.62 -10.64 -0.83
C ALA A 329 -23.03 -11.17 -0.98
N GLN A 330 -23.63 -10.96 -2.16
CA GLN A 330 -24.97 -11.43 -2.43
C GLN A 330 -24.82 -12.91 -2.15
N SER A 331 -25.41 -13.34 -1.04
CA SER A 331 -25.30 -14.69 -0.54
C SER A 331 -25.57 -15.53 -1.76
N ALA A 332 -24.52 -16.17 -2.29
CA ALA A 332 -24.66 -16.97 -3.48
C ALA A 332 -25.75 -17.96 -3.12
N GLU A 333 -26.95 -17.77 -3.69
CA GLU A 333 -28.02 -18.73 -3.53
C GLU A 333 -27.37 -20.06 -3.92
N PRO A 334 -27.43 -21.09 -3.07
CA PRO A 334 -26.84 -22.36 -3.39
C PRO A 334 -27.47 -22.78 -4.72
N VAL A 335 -26.64 -22.81 -5.77
CA VAL A 335 -27.04 -23.26 -7.09
C VAL A 335 -27.61 -24.64 -6.87
N LYS A 336 -28.94 -24.78 -6.94
CA LYS A 336 -29.62 -26.07 -6.86
C LYS A 336 -28.98 -26.92 -7.96
N ALA A 337 -28.20 -27.92 -7.55
CA ALA A 337 -27.65 -28.92 -8.43
C ALA A 337 -28.82 -29.58 -9.16
N LYS A 338 -29.07 -29.15 -10.39
CA LYS A 338 -30.08 -29.75 -11.25
C LYS A 338 -29.50 -31.07 -11.72
N GLU A 339 -30.04 -32.15 -11.18
CA GLU A 339 -29.75 -33.54 -11.56
C GLU A 339 -29.69 -33.67 -13.09
N MET A 340 -28.49 -33.91 -13.62
CA MET A 340 -28.32 -34.39 -14.99
C MET A 340 -28.71 -35.87 -15.01
N SER A 341 -29.98 -36.10 -15.33
CA SER A 341 -30.55 -37.40 -15.66
C SER A 341 -29.80 -38.05 -16.83
N SER A 342 -29.41 -39.29 -16.60
CA SER A 342 -28.70 -40.21 -17.48
C SER A 342 -29.33 -40.31 -18.88
N ARG A 343 -28.57 -40.00 -19.93
CA ARG A 343 -28.83 -40.50 -21.28
C ARG A 343 -27.97 -41.73 -21.54
N THR A 344 -28.59 -42.89 -21.38
CA THR A 344 -28.10 -44.19 -21.82
C THR A 344 -27.95 -44.20 -23.35
N VAL A 345 -26.73 -44.39 -23.83
CA VAL A 345 -26.44 -44.75 -25.23
C VAL A 345 -26.56 -46.27 -25.33
N ARG A 346 -27.50 -46.75 -26.15
CA ARG A 346 -27.52 -48.16 -26.60
C ARG A 346 -26.57 -48.29 -27.79
N ILE A 347 -25.68 -49.29 -27.73
CA ILE A 347 -24.91 -49.80 -28.87
C ILE A 347 -25.75 -50.87 -29.56
#